data_AF-A0A352MFW2-F1
#
_entry.id   AF-A0A352MFW2-F1
#
_cell.length_a   1.000
_cell.length_b   1.000
_cell.length_c   1.000
_cell.angle_alpha   90.00
_cell.angle_beta   90.00
_cell.angle_gamma   90.00
#
_symmetry.space_group_name_H-M   'P 1'
#
loop_
_entity.id
_entity.type
_entity.pdbx_description
1 polymer ?
#
loop_
_entity_poly.entity_id
_entity_poly.type
_entity_poly.pdbx_seq_one_letter_code
_entity_poly.pdbx_strand_id
1 'polypeptide(L)'
;GFDPSNLKQLGDSVHYGSYFIYKIGEDIYKISDPGDPEAILGGLIGTDIYLICSESKALMIDLGNNYIDGFEKDLIKPRENAKEEFLDVVNNLIGKRSLEVAVTHMHPDHSGMTKAFIDTRVSLWIGEGEDMERLRTMHNIEPSVYKIFRQGEKKFDLGGGRIVETFLLRGHSNGGTVFLLKPDMMLFTGDAISPGPRRKRELRSAEAFNNFTVDINNLVNNLKNNLAPYDRYGLQVYTGHSGEMMFHATKTDIADTLPEDEGYGEWRFVQDMANVANAIKDGTWLDATRGFHHFEIPAGINNQRQIQIVFYNGALILPEDVAYGASGMKAPEVPISK
;
A
#
# COMPACT_ATOMS: atom_id res chain seq x y z
N GLY A 1 0.33 -11.44 -26.87
CA GLY A 1 0.10 -10.08 -26.36
C GLY A 1 -1.10 -10.11 -25.46
N PHE A 2 -1.06 -9.32 -24.39
CA PHE A 2 -2.17 -9.11 -23.48
C PHE A 2 -3.36 -8.49 -24.24
N ASP A 3 -4.58 -9.00 -23.98
CA ASP A 3 -5.81 -8.46 -24.58
C ASP A 3 -6.75 -7.94 -23.48
N PRO A 4 -6.95 -6.61 -23.38
CA PRO A 4 -7.84 -6.00 -22.38
C PRO A 4 -9.32 -6.24 -22.69
N SER A 5 -9.68 -6.82 -23.85
CA SER A 5 -11.07 -7.10 -24.21
C SER A 5 -11.76 -8.10 -23.26
N ASN A 6 -10.99 -8.83 -22.44
CA ASN A 6 -11.48 -9.71 -21.39
C ASN A 6 -11.86 -8.96 -20.09
N LEU A 7 -11.58 -7.66 -19.99
CA LEU A 7 -11.87 -6.81 -18.82
C LEU A 7 -13.03 -5.85 -19.14
N LYS A 8 -14.23 -6.40 -19.33
CA LYS A 8 -15.41 -5.65 -19.78
C LYS A 8 -16.18 -5.04 -18.62
N GLN A 9 -16.38 -5.80 -17.55
CA GLN A 9 -17.21 -5.45 -16.40
C GLN A 9 -16.35 -5.27 -15.16
N LEU A 10 -16.86 -4.49 -14.20
CA LEU A 10 -16.26 -4.37 -12.88
C LEU A 10 -16.14 -5.77 -12.25
N GLY A 11 -14.96 -6.08 -11.69
CA GLY A 11 -14.65 -7.39 -11.12
C GLY A 11 -14.07 -8.39 -12.12
N ASP A 12 -14.13 -8.13 -13.43
CA ASP A 12 -13.47 -9.00 -14.42
C ASP A 12 -11.97 -9.08 -14.12
N SER A 13 -11.41 -10.29 -14.29
CA SER A 13 -9.99 -10.53 -14.12
C SER A 13 -9.39 -11.38 -15.24
N VAL A 14 -8.09 -11.20 -15.47
CA VAL A 14 -7.33 -11.99 -16.42
C VAL A 14 -5.91 -12.21 -15.89
N HIS A 15 -5.40 -13.42 -16.09
CA HIS A 15 -4.01 -13.76 -15.78
C HIS A 15 -3.16 -13.61 -17.06
N TYR A 16 -2.06 -12.86 -16.98
CA TYR A 16 -1.13 -12.70 -18.09
C TYR A 16 0.31 -12.58 -17.61
N GLY A 17 1.18 -13.43 -18.17
CA GLY A 17 2.55 -13.56 -17.70
C GLY A 17 2.56 -13.95 -16.22
N SER A 18 3.13 -13.09 -15.40
CA SER A 18 3.16 -13.26 -13.95
C SER A 18 2.05 -12.52 -13.20
N TYR A 19 1.20 -11.73 -13.87
CA TYR A 19 0.31 -10.79 -13.20
C TYR A 19 -1.15 -11.23 -13.26
N PHE A 20 -1.90 -10.95 -12.19
CA PHE A 20 -3.37 -10.99 -12.20
C PHE A 20 -3.91 -9.56 -12.34
N ILE A 21 -4.62 -9.30 -13.43
CA ILE A 21 -5.15 -7.98 -13.74
C ILE A 21 -6.65 -7.98 -13.47
N TYR A 22 -7.12 -7.01 -12.70
CA TYR A 22 -8.51 -6.83 -12.32
C TYR A 22 -9.01 -5.47 -12.79
N LYS A 23 -10.26 -5.42 -13.28
CA LYS A 23 -10.97 -4.15 -13.48
C LYS A 23 -11.67 -3.76 -12.19
N ILE A 24 -11.24 -2.65 -11.59
CA ILE A 24 -11.74 -2.16 -10.29
C ILE A 24 -12.54 -0.85 -10.42
N GLY A 25 -12.66 -0.33 -11.63
CA GLY A 25 -13.48 0.83 -11.95
C GLY A 25 -13.58 1.05 -13.46
N GLU A 26 -14.31 2.08 -13.88
CA GLU A 26 -14.34 2.48 -15.28
C GLU A 26 -12.95 3.00 -15.69
N ASP A 27 -12.22 2.25 -16.51
CA ASP A 27 -10.84 2.55 -16.89
C ASP A 27 -9.86 2.65 -15.69
N ILE A 28 -10.11 1.86 -14.63
CA ILE A 28 -9.22 1.73 -13.47
C ILE A 28 -8.94 0.25 -13.22
N TYR A 29 -7.66 -0.08 -13.06
CA TYR A 29 -7.18 -1.46 -13.01
C TYR A 29 -6.26 -1.68 -11.81
N LYS A 30 -6.37 -2.87 -11.19
CA LYS A 30 -5.39 -3.42 -10.25
C LYS A 30 -4.57 -4.46 -11.00
N ILE A 31 -3.25 -4.31 -11.00
CA ILE A 31 -2.31 -5.29 -11.53
C ILE A 31 -1.63 -5.91 -10.30
N SER A 32 -2.10 -7.09 -9.91
CA SER A 32 -1.56 -7.81 -8.78
C SER A 32 -0.36 -8.64 -9.23
N ASP A 33 0.80 -8.27 -8.72
CA ASP A 33 2.01 -9.07 -8.78
C ASP A 33 1.94 -10.09 -7.65
N PRO A 34 1.88 -11.41 -7.91
CA PRO A 34 1.73 -12.43 -6.88
C PRO A 34 3.00 -12.69 -6.06
N GLY A 35 4.13 -12.05 -6.40
CA GLY A 35 5.43 -12.37 -5.82
C GLY A 35 6.06 -13.62 -6.44
N ASP A 36 7.14 -14.12 -5.84
CA ASP A 36 7.76 -15.39 -6.20
C ASP A 36 7.41 -16.47 -5.16
N PRO A 37 6.70 -17.55 -5.53
CA PRO A 37 6.34 -18.61 -4.60
C PRO A 37 7.56 -19.36 -4.04
N GLU A 38 8.73 -19.25 -4.68
CA GLU A 38 9.99 -19.84 -4.22
C GLU A 38 10.79 -18.91 -3.30
N ALA A 39 10.36 -17.66 -3.11
CA ALA A 39 11.04 -16.74 -2.21
C ALA A 39 10.90 -17.17 -0.74
N ILE A 40 12.01 -17.27 -0.01
CA ILE A 40 12.01 -17.74 1.39
C ILE A 40 11.97 -16.55 2.39
N LEU A 41 12.33 -15.34 1.94
CA LEU A 41 12.45 -14.15 2.78
C LEU A 41 11.73 -12.96 2.15
N GLY A 42 10.45 -12.73 2.49
CA GLY A 42 9.75 -11.49 2.13
C GLY A 42 9.35 -11.35 0.65
N GLY A 43 10.01 -12.02 -0.30
CA GLY A 43 9.66 -12.01 -1.74
C GLY A 43 8.40 -12.81 -2.12
N LEU A 44 7.69 -13.33 -1.12
CA LEU A 44 6.37 -13.98 -1.27
C LEU A 44 5.21 -12.99 -1.30
N ILE A 45 5.45 -11.73 -0.95
CA ILE A 45 4.33 -10.82 -0.72
C ILE A 45 3.99 -10.22 -2.07
N GLY A 46 2.95 -10.79 -2.66
CA GLY A 46 2.34 -10.16 -3.80
C GLY A 46 2.00 -8.71 -3.48
N THR A 47 2.24 -7.83 -4.43
CA THR A 47 2.07 -6.40 -4.32
C THR A 47 1.12 -5.92 -5.40
N ASP A 48 0.35 -4.90 -5.09
CA ASP A 48 -0.66 -4.35 -5.99
C ASP A 48 -0.18 -3.06 -6.61
N ILE A 49 -0.25 -3.03 -7.93
CA ILE A 49 -0.01 -1.86 -8.76
C ILE A 49 -1.37 -1.35 -9.23
N TYR A 50 -1.58 -0.04 -9.23
CA TYR A 50 -2.84 0.55 -9.67
C TYR A 50 -2.65 1.40 -10.91
N LEU A 51 -3.48 1.18 -11.94
CA LEU A 51 -3.44 1.94 -13.18
C LEU A 51 -4.76 2.67 -13.38
N ILE A 52 -4.71 3.99 -13.31
CA ILE A 52 -5.85 4.89 -13.46
C ILE A 52 -5.75 5.53 -14.85
N CYS A 53 -6.63 5.16 -15.77
CA CYS A 53 -6.72 5.79 -17.07
C CYS A 53 -7.82 6.87 -17.07
N SER A 54 -7.62 7.93 -17.82
CA SER A 54 -8.66 8.93 -18.12
C SER A 54 -8.63 9.28 -19.61
N GLU A 55 -9.23 10.38 -20.04
CA GLU A 55 -9.38 10.72 -21.46
C GLU A 55 -8.03 10.83 -22.21
N SER A 56 -7.03 11.49 -21.59
CA SER A 56 -5.77 11.82 -22.27
C SER A 56 -4.52 11.22 -21.62
N LYS A 57 -4.59 10.91 -20.32
CA LYS A 57 -3.45 10.39 -19.56
C LYS A 57 -3.83 9.17 -18.73
N ALA A 58 -2.80 8.46 -18.29
CA ALA A 58 -2.88 7.45 -17.26
C ALA A 58 -1.86 7.74 -16.16
N LEU A 59 -2.21 7.40 -14.92
CA LEU A 59 -1.30 7.34 -13.79
C LEU A 59 -1.19 5.89 -13.34
N MET A 60 0.03 5.38 -13.28
CA MET A 60 0.33 4.14 -12.59
C MET A 60 0.90 4.46 -11.21
N ILE A 61 0.38 3.78 -10.20
CA ILE A 61 0.82 3.86 -8.82
C ILE A 61 1.55 2.55 -8.51
N ASP A 62 2.83 2.68 -8.15
CA ASP A 62 3.79 1.59 -7.90
C ASP A 62 4.16 0.74 -9.13
N LEU A 63 5.11 -0.18 -8.95
CA LEU A 63 5.79 -0.90 -10.03
C LEU A 63 6.00 -2.40 -9.78
N GLY A 64 5.63 -2.93 -8.63
CA GLY A 64 5.84 -4.35 -8.33
C GLY A 64 7.30 -4.72 -8.06
N ASN A 65 7.54 -6.04 -7.96
CA ASN A 65 8.84 -6.60 -7.64
C ASN A 65 9.86 -6.50 -8.79
N ASN A 66 11.16 -6.55 -8.47
CA ASN A 66 12.22 -6.53 -9.49
C ASN A 66 12.43 -7.90 -10.14
N TYR A 67 11.66 -8.19 -11.18
CA TYR A 67 11.84 -9.40 -11.98
C TYR A 67 12.83 -9.25 -13.14
N ILE A 68 13.27 -8.03 -13.45
CA ILE A 68 14.23 -7.80 -14.55
C ILE A 68 15.62 -8.31 -14.14
N ASP A 69 16.10 -7.92 -12.96
CA ASP A 69 17.40 -8.38 -12.46
C ASP A 69 17.28 -9.43 -11.36
N GLY A 70 16.07 -9.63 -10.82
CA GLY A 70 15.88 -10.32 -9.55
C GLY A 70 16.28 -9.46 -8.35
N PHE A 71 16.12 -10.03 -7.16
CA PHE A 71 16.54 -9.43 -5.91
C PHE A 71 16.94 -10.52 -4.90
N GLU A 72 18.25 -10.76 -4.77
CA GLU A 72 18.81 -11.88 -3.98
C GLU A 72 18.36 -11.85 -2.51
N LYS A 73 18.26 -10.66 -1.89
CA LYS A 73 17.86 -10.51 -0.48
C LYS A 73 16.46 -11.05 -0.21
N ASP A 74 15.57 -10.91 -1.19
CA ASP A 74 14.20 -11.43 -1.10
C ASP A 74 14.02 -12.71 -1.94
N LEU A 75 15.12 -13.26 -2.46
CA LEU A 75 15.17 -14.49 -3.27
C LEU A 75 14.30 -14.46 -4.52
N ILE A 76 14.06 -13.25 -5.05
CA ILE A 76 13.38 -13.05 -6.33
C ILE A 76 14.39 -13.34 -7.44
N LYS A 77 14.06 -14.26 -8.34
CA LYS A 77 14.92 -14.58 -9.49
C LYS A 77 14.62 -13.65 -10.68
N PRO A 78 15.63 -13.26 -11.49
CA PRO A 78 15.38 -12.60 -12.76
C PRO A 78 14.56 -13.49 -13.69
N ARG A 79 13.71 -12.88 -14.52
CA ARG A 79 12.85 -13.53 -15.51
C ARG A 79 13.11 -12.94 -16.89
N GLU A 80 13.32 -13.80 -17.89
CA GLU A 80 13.79 -13.42 -19.23
C GLU A 80 12.91 -12.36 -19.94
N ASN A 81 11.58 -12.42 -19.75
CA ASN A 81 10.61 -11.53 -20.42
C ASN A 81 9.90 -10.56 -19.45
N ALA A 82 10.44 -10.33 -18.25
CA ALA A 82 9.77 -9.54 -17.21
C ALA A 82 9.36 -8.15 -17.70
N LYS A 83 10.27 -7.48 -18.41
CA LYS A 83 10.05 -6.13 -18.95
C LYS A 83 8.97 -6.14 -20.02
N GLU A 84 9.07 -7.08 -20.95
CA GLU A 84 8.17 -7.21 -22.10
C GLU A 84 6.75 -7.53 -21.64
N GLU A 85 6.58 -8.50 -20.73
CA GLU A 85 5.28 -8.87 -20.17
C GLU A 85 4.61 -7.69 -19.44
N PHE A 86 5.38 -7.00 -18.59
CA PHE A 86 4.86 -5.88 -17.82
C PHE A 86 4.47 -4.70 -18.71
N LEU A 87 5.34 -4.32 -19.65
CA LEU A 87 5.03 -3.26 -20.61
C LEU A 87 3.89 -3.63 -21.55
N ASP A 88 3.72 -4.90 -21.91
CA ASP A 88 2.59 -5.35 -22.74
C ASP A 88 1.26 -5.19 -22.00
N VAL A 89 1.19 -5.52 -20.71
CA VAL A 89 0.00 -5.23 -19.86
C VAL A 89 -0.26 -3.72 -19.82
N VAL A 90 0.74 -2.92 -19.43
CA VAL A 90 0.58 -1.48 -19.24
C VAL A 90 0.18 -0.79 -20.56
N ASN A 91 0.89 -1.05 -21.66
CA ASN A 91 0.66 -0.38 -22.94
C ASN A 91 -0.73 -0.68 -23.52
N ASN A 92 -1.20 -1.92 -23.40
CA ASN A 92 -2.53 -2.30 -23.89
C ASN A 92 -3.65 -1.71 -23.02
N LEU A 93 -3.47 -1.60 -21.69
CA LEU A 93 -4.45 -0.94 -20.82
C LEU A 93 -4.53 0.58 -21.03
N ILE A 94 -3.39 1.26 -21.19
CA ILE A 94 -3.39 2.72 -21.42
C ILE A 94 -3.80 3.09 -22.84
N GLY A 95 -3.59 2.21 -23.83
CA GLY A 95 -3.83 2.48 -25.23
C GLY A 95 -2.95 3.63 -25.75
N LYS A 96 -3.57 4.72 -26.21
CA LYS A 96 -2.86 5.88 -26.79
C LYS A 96 -2.54 7.00 -25.79
N ARG A 97 -2.93 6.84 -24.52
CA ARG A 97 -2.79 7.86 -23.47
C ARG A 97 -1.33 8.02 -23.07
N SER A 98 -0.93 9.21 -22.64
CA SER A 98 0.40 9.38 -22.04
C SER A 98 0.43 8.83 -20.62
N LEU A 99 1.51 8.14 -20.24
CA LEU A 99 1.68 7.56 -18.92
C LEU A 99 2.59 8.41 -18.02
N GLU A 100 2.17 8.60 -16.78
CA GLU A 100 3.04 8.96 -15.65
C GLU A 100 3.04 7.82 -14.62
N VAL A 101 4.14 7.63 -13.90
CA VAL A 101 4.25 6.67 -12.80
C VAL A 101 4.57 7.43 -11.53
N ALA A 102 3.86 7.15 -10.45
CA ALA A 102 4.19 7.63 -9.12
C ALA A 102 4.34 6.45 -8.16
N VAL A 103 5.45 6.40 -7.45
CA VAL A 103 5.70 5.35 -6.46
C VAL A 103 5.32 5.87 -5.07
N THR A 104 4.64 5.05 -4.28
CA THR A 104 4.17 5.35 -2.93
C THR A 104 5.35 5.50 -1.96
N HIS A 105 6.37 4.65 -2.09
CA HIS A 105 7.60 4.67 -1.30
C HIS A 105 8.72 3.81 -1.91
N MET A 106 9.97 4.01 -1.49
CA MET A 106 11.14 3.38 -2.12
C MET A 106 11.49 2.01 -1.52
N HIS A 107 10.58 1.04 -1.66
CA HIS A 107 10.85 -0.38 -1.40
C HIS A 107 10.89 -1.22 -2.69
N PRO A 108 11.58 -2.39 -2.69
CA PRO A 108 11.79 -3.21 -3.88
C PRO A 108 10.52 -3.69 -4.59
N ASP A 109 9.45 -3.87 -3.83
CA ASP A 109 8.12 -4.28 -4.27
C ASP A 109 7.26 -3.14 -4.83
N HIS A 110 7.67 -1.88 -4.65
CA HIS A 110 6.96 -0.72 -5.20
C HIS A 110 7.74 -0.01 -6.30
N SER A 111 9.05 -0.27 -6.38
CA SER A 111 9.97 0.35 -7.35
C SER A 111 10.69 -0.67 -8.24
N GLY A 112 10.39 -1.97 -8.10
CA GLY A 112 11.17 -3.05 -8.69
C GLY A 112 11.24 -3.03 -10.20
N MET A 113 10.14 -2.69 -10.88
CA MET A 113 10.10 -2.59 -12.34
C MET A 113 10.53 -1.21 -12.89
N THR A 114 11.26 -0.39 -12.11
CA THR A 114 11.76 0.92 -12.58
C THR A 114 12.52 0.81 -13.92
N LYS A 115 13.36 -0.23 -14.11
CA LYS A 115 14.12 -0.45 -15.35
C LYS A 115 13.26 -0.68 -16.59
N ALA A 116 11.98 -1.01 -16.43
CA ALA A 116 11.06 -1.09 -17.56
C ALA A 116 10.87 0.28 -18.25
N PHE A 117 11.04 1.39 -17.51
CA PHE A 117 10.71 2.74 -17.97
C PHE A 117 11.89 3.68 -18.19
N ILE A 118 13.12 3.35 -17.74
CA ILE A 118 14.27 4.28 -17.78
C ILE A 118 14.61 4.80 -19.19
N ASP A 119 14.39 3.98 -20.22
CA ASP A 119 14.66 4.34 -21.62
C ASP A 119 13.42 4.83 -22.37
N THR A 120 12.36 5.17 -21.64
CA THR A 120 11.08 5.63 -22.20
C THR A 120 10.88 7.13 -21.95
N ARG A 121 9.78 7.68 -22.46
CA ARG A 121 9.39 9.08 -22.17
C ARG A 121 8.51 9.21 -20.93
N VAL A 122 8.26 8.12 -20.22
CA VAL A 122 7.40 8.08 -19.03
C VAL A 122 8.08 8.85 -17.90
N SER A 123 7.34 9.76 -17.25
CA SER A 123 7.84 10.44 -16.06
C SER A 123 7.63 9.55 -14.84
N LEU A 124 8.71 9.32 -14.09
CA LEU A 124 8.68 8.62 -12.81
C LEU A 124 8.70 9.65 -11.68
N TRP A 125 7.82 9.48 -10.69
CA TRP A 125 7.62 10.42 -9.59
C TRP A 125 7.74 9.72 -8.24
N ILE A 126 8.29 10.42 -7.26
CA ILE A 126 8.43 9.96 -5.88
C ILE A 126 8.21 11.12 -4.92
N GLY A 127 7.62 10.84 -3.76
CA GLY A 127 7.38 11.84 -2.73
C GLY A 127 8.68 12.36 -2.08
N GLU A 128 8.67 13.62 -1.65
CA GLU A 128 9.73 14.20 -0.82
C GLU A 128 9.87 13.40 0.49
N GLY A 129 11.10 13.17 0.94
CA GLY A 129 11.42 12.43 2.18
C GLY A 129 11.77 10.95 1.99
N GLU A 130 11.58 10.39 0.79
CA GLU A 130 11.96 9.00 0.50
C GLU A 130 13.49 8.78 0.45
N ASP A 131 13.90 7.56 0.84
CA ASP A 131 15.30 7.14 0.85
C ASP A 131 15.74 6.73 -0.57
N MET A 132 16.12 7.74 -1.35
CA MET A 132 16.51 7.54 -2.75
C MET A 132 17.80 6.72 -2.93
N GLU A 133 18.63 6.56 -1.88
CA GLU A 133 19.82 5.72 -1.95
C GLU A 133 19.45 4.24 -2.10
N ARG A 134 18.24 3.85 -1.69
CA ARG A 134 17.70 2.51 -1.95
C ARG A 134 17.61 2.18 -3.42
N LEU A 135 17.33 3.16 -4.28
CA LEU A 135 17.26 2.93 -5.72
C LEU A 135 18.64 2.49 -6.28
N ARG A 136 19.72 3.12 -5.81
CA ARG A 136 21.09 2.72 -6.15
C ARG A 136 21.43 1.35 -5.59
N THR A 137 21.19 1.16 -4.30
CA THR A 137 21.66 -0.03 -3.56
C THR A 137 20.82 -1.29 -3.81
N MET A 138 19.54 -1.14 -4.19
CA MET A 138 18.62 -2.26 -4.43
C MET A 138 18.46 -2.57 -5.92
N HIS A 139 18.49 -1.56 -6.80
CA HIS A 139 18.20 -1.75 -8.23
C HIS A 139 19.38 -1.37 -9.15
N ASN A 140 20.46 -0.79 -8.62
CA ASN A 140 21.56 -0.24 -9.40
C ASN A 140 21.06 0.79 -10.43
N ILE A 141 20.18 1.70 -9.98
CA ILE A 141 19.60 2.77 -10.81
C ILE A 141 19.93 4.13 -10.16
N GLU A 142 20.25 5.11 -11.01
CA GLU A 142 20.48 6.49 -10.59
C GLU A 142 19.17 7.14 -10.09
N PRO A 143 19.13 7.74 -8.89
CA PRO A 143 17.98 8.45 -8.35
C PRO A 143 17.39 9.54 -9.24
N SER A 144 18.21 10.13 -10.12
CA SER A 144 17.80 11.20 -11.04
C SER A 144 16.76 10.77 -12.09
N VAL A 145 16.49 9.46 -12.24
CA VAL A 145 15.38 8.98 -13.07
C VAL A 145 14.02 9.37 -12.48
N TYR A 146 13.93 9.61 -11.17
CA TYR A 146 12.73 10.06 -10.49
C TYR A 146 12.70 11.57 -10.34
N LYS A 147 11.52 12.15 -10.56
CA LYS A 147 11.17 13.51 -10.20
C LYS A 147 10.59 13.52 -8.79
N ILE A 148 11.14 14.35 -7.92
CA ILE A 148 10.65 14.52 -6.55
C ILE A 148 9.47 15.49 -6.57
N PHE A 149 8.41 15.16 -5.84
CA PHE A 149 7.28 16.05 -5.62
C PHE A 149 6.97 16.18 -4.14
N ARG A 150 6.39 17.31 -3.75
CA ARG A 150 5.85 17.49 -2.40
C ARG A 150 4.39 17.02 -2.35
N GLN A 151 4.10 16.13 -1.42
CA GLN A 151 2.77 15.62 -1.15
C GLN A 151 1.84 16.77 -0.71
N GLY A 152 0.58 16.75 -1.15
CA GLY A 152 -0.40 17.82 -0.90
C GLY A 152 -0.30 19.01 -1.88
N GLU A 153 0.88 19.28 -2.44
CA GLU A 153 1.05 20.28 -3.50
C GLU A 153 0.88 19.65 -4.90
N LYS A 154 1.47 18.46 -5.11
CA LYS A 154 1.34 17.76 -6.40
C LYS A 154 -0.04 17.14 -6.54
N LYS A 155 -0.67 17.45 -7.68
CA LYS A 155 -1.86 16.77 -8.19
C LYS A 155 -1.54 16.20 -9.57
N PHE A 156 -2.07 15.02 -9.86
CA PHE A 156 -2.00 14.41 -11.18
C PHE A 156 -3.34 14.61 -11.89
N ASP A 157 -3.40 15.61 -12.76
CA ASP A 157 -4.55 15.83 -13.64
C ASP A 157 -4.44 14.92 -14.87
N LEU A 158 -5.36 13.96 -14.96
CA LEU A 158 -5.40 12.94 -16.01
C LEU A 158 -6.32 13.35 -17.19
N GLY A 159 -6.99 14.50 -17.10
CA GLY A 159 -8.10 14.89 -17.98
C GLY A 159 -9.43 14.28 -17.52
N GLY A 160 -10.54 14.64 -18.20
CA GLY A 160 -11.87 14.10 -17.90
C GLY A 160 -12.40 14.37 -16.48
N GLY A 161 -11.82 15.34 -15.76
CA GLY A 161 -12.16 15.63 -14.35
C GLY A 161 -11.50 14.70 -13.32
N ARG A 162 -10.68 13.73 -13.75
CA ARG A 162 -9.92 12.86 -12.85
C ARG A 162 -8.63 13.54 -12.40
N ILE A 163 -8.65 14.03 -11.16
CA ILE A 163 -7.48 14.59 -10.49
C ILE A 163 -7.14 13.69 -9.30
N VAL A 164 -5.92 13.14 -9.30
CA VAL A 164 -5.39 12.35 -8.19
C VAL A 164 -4.61 13.29 -7.26
N GLU A 165 -5.10 13.44 -6.04
CA GLU A 165 -4.47 14.23 -4.98
C GLU A 165 -3.47 13.38 -4.21
N THR A 166 -2.41 14.01 -3.69
CA THR A 166 -1.36 13.31 -2.93
C THR A 166 -1.40 13.73 -1.47
N PHE A 167 -1.11 12.80 -0.56
CA PHE A 167 -1.02 13.03 0.87
C PHE A 167 0.24 12.39 1.43
N LEU A 168 0.94 13.10 2.31
CA LEU A 168 2.02 12.52 3.09
C LEU A 168 1.42 11.59 4.15
N LEU A 169 1.90 10.36 4.20
CA LEU A 169 1.61 9.41 5.26
C LEU A 169 2.88 8.68 5.65
N ARG A 170 3.63 9.27 6.60
CA ARG A 170 4.84 8.68 7.16
C ARG A 170 4.54 7.51 8.07
N GLY A 171 5.57 6.73 8.37
CA GLY A 171 5.49 5.57 9.24
C GLY A 171 6.30 4.46 8.62
N HIS A 172 5.68 3.79 7.64
CA HIS A 172 6.31 2.75 6.83
C HIS A 172 7.61 3.23 6.18
N SER A 173 7.56 4.43 5.62
CA SER A 173 8.70 5.16 5.09
C SER A 173 8.59 6.64 5.48
N ASN A 174 9.64 7.42 5.21
CA ASN A 174 9.71 8.83 5.57
C ASN A 174 9.03 9.78 4.56
N GLY A 175 8.81 9.34 3.33
CA GLY A 175 8.12 10.09 2.28
C GLY A 175 6.88 9.35 1.74
N GLY A 176 6.35 8.40 2.52
CA GLY A 176 5.22 7.56 2.14
C GLY A 176 4.07 8.40 1.63
N THR A 177 3.52 8.03 0.47
CA THR A 177 2.51 8.81 -0.23
C THR A 177 1.24 8.01 -0.43
N VAL A 178 0.11 8.62 -0.10
CA VAL A 178 -1.24 8.13 -0.38
C VAL A 178 -1.85 8.95 -1.51
N PHE A 179 -2.60 8.30 -2.39
CA PHE A 179 -3.22 8.90 -3.56
C PHE A 179 -4.74 8.84 -3.47
N LEU A 180 -5.42 9.99 -3.53
CA LEU A 180 -6.89 10.07 -3.50
C LEU A 180 -7.43 10.44 -4.88
N LEU A 181 -8.22 9.54 -5.47
CA LEU A 181 -9.03 9.80 -6.65
C LEU A 181 -10.47 10.05 -6.20
N LYS A 182 -10.78 11.31 -5.91
CA LYS A 182 -12.06 11.72 -5.33
C LYS A 182 -13.29 11.43 -6.23
N PRO A 183 -13.28 11.70 -7.55
CA PRO A 183 -14.47 11.47 -8.39
C PRO A 183 -14.95 10.02 -8.39
N ASP A 184 -14.01 9.08 -8.26
CA ASP A 184 -14.26 7.64 -8.26
C ASP A 184 -14.28 7.06 -6.84
N MET A 185 -14.11 7.90 -5.81
CA MET A 185 -14.09 7.52 -4.40
C MET A 185 -13.07 6.40 -4.09
N MET A 186 -11.84 6.55 -4.60
CA MET A 186 -10.76 5.57 -4.38
C MET A 186 -9.56 6.20 -3.67
N LEU A 187 -8.99 5.48 -2.71
CA LEU A 187 -7.79 5.85 -1.96
C LEU A 187 -6.75 4.74 -2.12
N PHE A 188 -5.57 5.04 -2.65
CA PHE A 188 -4.48 4.09 -2.83
C PHE A 188 -3.37 4.39 -1.82
N THR A 189 -3.08 3.46 -0.93
CA THR A 189 -2.26 3.73 0.26
C THR A 189 -0.85 3.16 0.19
N GLY A 190 -0.57 2.29 -0.78
CA GLY A 190 0.61 1.43 -0.73
C GLY A 190 0.68 0.72 0.62
N ASP A 191 1.87 0.63 1.18
CA ASP A 191 2.12 -0.02 2.48
C ASP A 191 1.92 0.89 3.68
N ALA A 192 1.49 2.14 3.47
CA ALA A 192 1.31 3.08 4.59
C ALA A 192 0.10 2.70 5.46
N ILE A 193 -0.86 1.96 4.91
CA ILE A 193 -1.99 1.39 5.64
C ILE A 193 -2.16 -0.06 5.18
N SER A 194 -1.74 -1.04 6.00
CA SER A 194 -1.96 -2.46 5.73
C SER A 194 -3.00 -3.07 6.67
N PRO A 195 -3.87 -3.98 6.18
CA PRO A 195 -4.79 -4.71 7.04
C PRO A 195 -4.11 -5.80 7.88
N GLY A 196 -2.96 -6.33 7.47
CA GLY A 196 -2.61 -7.74 7.63
C GLY A 196 -1.94 -8.14 8.95
N PRO A 197 -2.15 -9.39 9.43
CA PRO A 197 -1.53 -9.85 10.67
C PRO A 197 -0.08 -10.32 10.46
N ARG A 198 0.38 -10.44 9.21
CA ARG A 198 1.52 -11.30 8.90
C ARG A 198 2.89 -10.65 9.08
N ARG A 199 3.13 -9.34 8.88
CA ARG A 199 4.49 -8.77 9.12
C ARG A 199 4.58 -7.26 9.47
N LYS A 200 5.02 -6.99 10.70
CA LYS A 200 6.28 -6.30 11.16
C LYS A 200 6.76 -4.95 10.60
N ARG A 201 6.31 -4.42 9.47
CA ARG A 201 7.20 -3.52 8.71
C ARG A 201 7.01 -2.03 8.93
N GLU A 202 5.85 -1.58 9.41
CA GLU A 202 5.45 -0.19 9.22
C GLU A 202 5.97 0.78 10.29
N LEU A 203 6.00 0.43 11.57
CA LEU A 203 6.28 1.41 12.64
C LEU A 203 7.38 0.90 13.58
N ARG A 204 8.63 0.96 13.13
CA ARG A 204 9.80 0.35 13.81
C ARG A 204 10.40 1.19 14.94
N SER A 205 9.91 2.41 15.13
CA SER A 205 10.34 3.30 16.20
C SER A 205 9.17 4.12 16.71
N ALA A 206 9.27 4.60 17.94
CA ALA A 206 8.28 5.52 18.50
C ALA A 206 8.18 6.81 17.66
N GLU A 207 9.27 7.25 17.05
CA GLU A 207 9.28 8.40 16.13
C GLU A 207 8.46 8.11 14.86
N ALA A 208 8.70 6.98 14.19
CA ALA A 208 7.94 6.57 13.01
C ALA A 208 6.44 6.43 13.34
N PHE A 209 6.13 5.82 14.48
CA PHE A 209 4.76 5.73 15.00
C PHE A 209 4.11 7.10 15.23
N ASN A 210 4.84 8.04 15.83
CA ASN A 210 4.33 9.39 16.08
C ASN A 210 4.09 10.17 14.79
N ASN A 211 5.00 10.05 13.81
CA ASN A 211 4.82 10.63 12.48
C ASN A 211 3.59 10.05 11.78
N PHE A 212 3.43 8.72 11.80
CA PHE A 212 2.24 8.04 11.30
C PHE A 212 0.96 8.56 11.96
N THR A 213 0.95 8.65 13.29
CA THR A 213 -0.22 9.13 14.04
C THR A 213 -0.59 10.56 13.63
N VAL A 214 0.37 11.46 13.44
CA VAL A 214 0.08 12.83 12.97
C VAL A 214 -0.50 12.81 11.57
N ASP A 215 0.13 12.08 10.66
CA ASP A 215 -0.23 12.12 9.24
C ASP A 215 -1.55 11.38 8.95
N ILE A 216 -1.83 10.25 9.61
CA ILE A 216 -3.10 9.53 9.46
C ILE A 216 -4.28 10.37 9.98
N ASN A 217 -4.08 11.14 11.06
CA ASN A 217 -5.08 12.08 11.55
C ASN A 217 -5.30 13.25 10.57
N ASN A 218 -4.23 13.75 9.95
CA ASN A 218 -4.35 14.78 8.91
C ASN A 218 -5.15 14.27 7.70
N LEU A 219 -4.90 13.04 7.25
CA LEU A 219 -5.66 12.37 6.19
C LEU A 219 -7.13 12.21 6.59
N VAL A 220 -7.41 11.68 7.79
CA VAL A 220 -8.78 11.52 8.30
C VAL A 220 -9.51 12.86 8.39
N ASN A 221 -8.85 13.89 8.91
CA ASN A 221 -9.45 15.23 9.01
C ASN A 221 -9.71 15.83 7.62
N ASN A 222 -8.79 15.65 6.68
CA ASN A 222 -9.01 16.09 5.30
C ASN A 222 -10.23 15.40 4.69
N LEU A 223 -10.33 14.08 4.81
CA LEU A 223 -11.45 13.31 4.27
C LEU A 223 -12.78 13.70 4.94
N LYS A 224 -12.80 13.95 6.26
CA LYS A 224 -13.99 14.47 6.96
C LYS A 224 -14.41 15.87 6.51
N ASN A 225 -13.44 16.74 6.23
CA ASN A 225 -13.70 18.13 5.87
C ASN A 225 -14.10 18.30 4.39
N ASN A 226 -13.68 17.38 3.53
CA ASN A 226 -13.84 17.51 2.08
C ASN A 226 -14.80 16.49 1.44
N LEU A 227 -15.26 15.49 2.19
CA LEU A 227 -16.26 14.51 1.74
C LEU A 227 -17.49 14.57 2.64
N ALA A 228 -18.68 14.59 2.02
CA ALA A 228 -19.91 14.53 2.79
C ALA A 228 -19.95 13.23 3.63
N PRO A 229 -20.65 13.21 4.77
CA PRO A 229 -20.74 12.01 5.60
C PRO A 229 -21.17 10.75 4.85
N TYR A 230 -22.10 10.87 3.91
CA TYR A 230 -22.56 9.74 3.10
C TYR A 230 -21.50 9.31 2.06
N ASP A 231 -20.87 10.25 1.36
CA ASP A 231 -19.82 9.97 0.37
C ASP A 231 -18.67 9.17 0.99
N ARG A 232 -18.31 9.46 2.24
CA ARG A 232 -17.23 8.73 2.94
C ARG A 232 -17.48 7.22 2.99
N TYR A 233 -18.73 6.77 3.09
CA TYR A 233 -19.04 5.34 3.08
C TYR A 233 -18.84 4.68 1.71
N GLY A 234 -18.79 5.47 0.64
CA GLY A 234 -18.43 5.00 -0.70
C GLY A 234 -16.92 4.97 -0.97
N LEU A 235 -16.07 5.43 -0.05
CA LEU A 235 -14.62 5.45 -0.25
C LEU A 235 -14.04 4.03 -0.14
N GLN A 236 -13.50 3.54 -1.25
CA GLN A 236 -12.74 2.30 -1.34
C GLN A 236 -11.24 2.56 -1.10
N VAL A 237 -10.61 1.73 -0.28
CA VAL A 237 -9.23 1.87 0.20
C VAL A 237 -8.40 0.69 -0.29
N TYR A 238 -7.53 0.96 -1.24
CA TYR A 238 -6.69 0.02 -1.94
C TYR A 238 -5.27 0.04 -1.37
N THR A 239 -4.81 -1.09 -0.85
CA THR A 239 -3.52 -1.22 -0.12
C THR A 239 -2.45 -1.87 -0.97
N GLY A 240 -1.17 -1.65 -0.67
CA GLY A 240 -0.04 -2.24 -1.39
C GLY A 240 -0.05 -3.78 -1.43
N HIS A 241 -0.71 -4.44 -0.47
CA HIS A 241 -0.77 -5.90 -0.39
C HIS A 241 -2.19 -6.40 -0.09
N SER A 242 -3.12 -6.30 -1.05
CA SER A 242 -4.52 -6.71 -0.83
C SER A 242 -4.69 -8.20 -0.50
N GLY A 243 -3.74 -9.07 -0.88
CA GLY A 243 -3.71 -10.47 -0.45
C GLY A 243 -3.63 -10.65 1.07
N GLU A 244 -3.17 -9.63 1.81
CA GLU A 244 -3.16 -9.63 3.26
C GLU A 244 -4.52 -9.24 3.88
N MET A 245 -5.42 -8.61 3.13
CA MET A 245 -6.79 -8.29 3.58
C MET A 245 -7.61 -9.57 3.82
N MET A 246 -7.39 -10.62 3.02
CA MET A 246 -8.23 -11.84 3.03
C MET A 246 -8.16 -12.64 4.35
N PHE A 247 -7.19 -12.36 5.22
CA PHE A 247 -7.03 -13.09 6.49
C PHE A 247 -7.79 -12.47 7.68
N HIS A 248 -8.38 -11.29 7.51
CA HIS A 248 -9.12 -10.58 8.58
C HIS A 248 -10.63 -10.60 8.43
N ALA A 249 -11.15 -11.08 7.30
CA ALA A 249 -12.49 -11.62 7.27
C ALA A 249 -12.48 -12.88 8.15
N THR A 250 -12.70 -12.69 9.46
CA THR A 250 -13.26 -13.77 10.27
C THR A 250 -14.41 -14.35 9.44
N LYS A 251 -14.36 -15.67 9.19
CA LYS A 251 -15.46 -16.44 8.59
C LYS A 251 -16.70 -16.36 9.50
N THR A 252 -17.25 -15.17 9.65
CA THR A 252 -18.59 -14.95 10.14
C THR A 252 -19.47 -15.15 8.92
N ASP A 253 -20.53 -15.92 9.07
CA ASP A 253 -21.43 -16.45 8.02
C ASP A 253 -22.20 -15.37 7.21
N ILE A 254 -21.66 -14.16 7.07
CA ILE A 254 -22.14 -13.07 6.20
C ILE A 254 -21.40 -13.07 4.85
N ALA A 255 -20.46 -14.01 4.67
CA ALA A 255 -19.61 -14.23 3.50
C ALA A 255 -20.34 -14.39 2.15
N ASP A 256 -21.66 -14.56 2.12
CA ASP A 256 -22.39 -14.82 0.86
C ASP A 256 -22.96 -13.58 0.15
N THR A 257 -22.69 -12.34 0.60
CA THR A 257 -23.36 -11.14 -0.01
C THR A 257 -22.54 -9.87 -0.22
N LEU A 258 -21.26 -9.84 0.16
CA LEU A 258 -20.33 -8.80 -0.29
C LEU A 258 -19.34 -9.48 -1.23
N PRO A 259 -18.93 -8.88 -2.36
CA PRO A 259 -17.95 -9.51 -3.25
C PRO A 259 -16.73 -9.87 -2.40
N GLU A 260 -16.49 -11.16 -2.19
CA GLU A 260 -15.37 -11.67 -1.39
C GLU A 260 -14.00 -11.29 -2.00
N ASP A 261 -13.95 -10.66 -3.19
CA ASP A 261 -12.80 -10.79 -4.09
C ASP A 261 -12.08 -9.50 -4.54
N GLU A 262 -12.49 -8.28 -4.16
CA GLU A 262 -11.87 -7.07 -4.77
C GLU A 262 -10.65 -6.51 -4.02
N GLY A 263 -10.42 -6.92 -2.76
CA GLY A 263 -9.19 -6.62 -2.03
C GLY A 263 -9.03 -5.16 -1.61
N TYR A 264 -10.11 -4.48 -1.21
CA TYR A 264 -10.07 -3.12 -0.65
C TYR A 264 -10.71 -3.06 0.75
N GLY A 265 -10.31 -2.08 1.55
CA GLY A 265 -10.98 -1.66 2.78
C GLY A 265 -11.92 -0.47 2.56
N GLU A 266 -12.75 -0.13 3.54
CA GLU A 266 -13.63 1.05 3.47
C GLU A 266 -13.03 2.24 4.24
N TRP A 267 -13.57 3.45 4.09
CA TRP A 267 -13.21 4.63 4.90
C TRP A 267 -13.03 4.35 6.42
N ARG A 268 -13.90 3.51 7.01
CA ARG A 268 -13.81 3.15 8.43
C ARG A 268 -12.47 2.50 8.78
N PHE A 269 -11.85 1.79 7.85
CA PHE A 269 -10.51 1.22 8.01
C PHE A 269 -9.46 2.30 8.33
N VAL A 270 -9.44 3.38 7.55
CA VAL A 270 -8.53 4.52 7.75
C VAL A 270 -8.84 5.24 9.07
N GLN A 271 -10.13 5.42 9.38
CA GLN A 271 -10.57 6.05 10.62
C GLN A 271 -10.19 5.24 11.86
N ASP A 272 -10.41 3.93 11.83
CA ASP A 272 -10.13 3.03 12.95
C ASP A 272 -8.62 2.88 13.15
N MET A 273 -7.84 2.85 12.07
CA MET A 273 -6.39 2.92 12.14
C MET A 273 -5.91 4.19 12.88
N ALA A 274 -6.49 5.35 12.56
CA ALA A 274 -6.19 6.60 13.29
C ALA A 274 -6.64 6.54 14.76
N ASN A 275 -7.81 5.97 15.04
CA ASN A 275 -8.33 5.83 16.40
C ASN A 275 -7.42 4.94 17.27
N VAL A 276 -6.96 3.82 16.72
CA VAL A 276 -6.00 2.92 17.39
C VAL A 276 -4.66 3.62 17.60
N ALA A 277 -4.15 4.33 16.59
CA ALA A 277 -2.90 5.07 16.70
C ALA A 277 -2.96 6.12 17.83
N ASN A 278 -4.07 6.87 17.90
CA ASN A 278 -4.33 7.82 18.98
C ASN A 278 -4.44 7.11 20.35
N ALA A 279 -5.13 5.97 20.43
CA ALA A 279 -5.26 5.22 21.67
C ALA A 279 -3.92 4.72 22.22
N ILE A 280 -3.02 4.28 21.32
CA ILE A 280 -1.65 3.94 21.71
C ILE A 280 -0.96 5.20 22.23
N LYS A 281 -0.93 6.28 21.46
CA LYS A 281 -0.27 7.54 21.84
C LYS A 281 -0.76 8.10 23.17
N ASP A 282 -2.05 7.98 23.46
CA ASP A 282 -2.67 8.45 24.70
C ASP A 282 -2.50 7.46 25.87
N GLY A 283 -1.90 6.28 25.65
CA GLY A 283 -1.74 5.25 26.68
C GLY A 283 -3.04 4.58 27.11
N THR A 284 -4.04 4.56 26.23
CA THR A 284 -5.40 4.07 26.51
C THR A 284 -5.79 2.84 25.69
N TRP A 285 -4.86 2.30 24.89
CA TRP A 285 -5.07 1.11 24.05
C TRP A 285 -5.31 -0.19 24.84
N LEU A 286 -4.97 -0.21 26.14
CA LEU A 286 -5.27 -1.32 27.06
C LEU A 286 -6.63 -1.15 27.78
N ASP A 287 -7.34 -0.04 27.57
CA ASP A 287 -8.67 0.18 28.14
C ASP A 287 -9.70 -0.69 27.41
N ALA A 288 -10.17 -1.73 28.10
CA ALA A 288 -11.16 -2.67 27.59
C ALA A 288 -12.47 -2.00 27.15
N THR A 289 -12.77 -0.78 27.60
CA THR A 289 -13.98 -0.04 27.21
C THR A 289 -13.90 0.57 25.80
N ARG A 290 -12.71 0.62 25.19
CA ARG A 290 -12.52 1.16 23.83
C ARG A 290 -12.89 0.22 22.70
N GLY A 291 -13.21 -1.04 22.99
CA GLY A 291 -13.59 -2.03 21.98
C GLY A 291 -12.45 -2.53 21.11
N PHE A 292 -11.20 -2.29 21.51
CA PHE A 292 -10.02 -2.87 20.88
C PHE A 292 -9.68 -4.23 21.49
N HIS A 293 -9.31 -5.19 20.65
CA HIS A 293 -8.78 -6.47 21.11
C HIS A 293 -7.28 -6.48 20.92
N HIS A 294 -6.52 -6.62 22.00
CA HIS A 294 -5.07 -6.74 21.93
C HIS A 294 -4.63 -8.18 22.13
N PHE A 295 -3.65 -8.61 21.34
CA PHE A 295 -3.01 -9.91 21.43
C PHE A 295 -1.50 -9.72 21.46
N GLU A 296 -0.84 -10.39 22.39
CA GLU A 296 0.61 -10.59 22.30
C GLU A 296 0.88 -11.67 21.28
N ILE A 297 1.59 -11.33 20.20
CA ILE A 297 2.03 -12.33 19.23
C ILE A 297 3.41 -12.83 19.68
N PRO A 298 3.61 -14.16 19.81
CA PRO A 298 4.93 -14.73 20.07
C PRO A 298 5.98 -14.19 19.10
N ALA A 299 7.19 -13.96 19.64
CA ALA A 299 8.32 -13.29 19.02
C ALA A 299 8.40 -13.45 17.49
N GLY A 300 8.45 -12.31 16.81
CA GLY A 300 8.64 -12.27 15.38
C GLY A 300 10.07 -12.60 14.90
N ILE A 301 10.31 -12.58 13.58
CA ILE A 301 11.62 -12.25 12.96
C ILE A 301 12.27 -11.13 13.81
N ASN A 302 13.38 -11.45 14.49
CA ASN A 302 14.13 -10.64 15.48
C ASN A 302 13.83 -10.87 16.98
N ASN A 303 13.02 -11.85 17.37
CA ASN A 303 12.69 -12.16 18.77
C ASN A 303 12.07 -11.01 19.59
N GLN A 304 11.59 -9.95 18.94
CA GLN A 304 10.87 -8.86 19.60
C GLN A 304 9.41 -9.25 19.83
N ARG A 305 8.90 -8.93 21.03
CA ARG A 305 7.47 -9.01 21.34
C ARG A 305 6.70 -8.00 20.50
N GLN A 306 5.55 -8.42 19.99
CA GLN A 306 4.68 -7.57 19.19
C GLN A 306 3.31 -7.52 19.82
N ILE A 307 2.70 -6.35 19.73
CA ILE A 307 1.29 -6.20 20.03
C ILE A 307 0.52 -6.15 18.71
N GLN A 308 -0.59 -6.87 18.66
CA GLN A 308 -1.58 -6.76 17.60
C GLN A 308 -2.85 -6.18 18.20
N ILE A 309 -3.29 -5.04 17.68
CA ILE A 309 -4.55 -4.42 18.07
C ILE A 309 -5.54 -4.62 16.92
N VAL A 310 -6.50 -5.48 17.12
CA VAL A 310 -7.57 -5.78 16.16
C VAL A 310 -8.73 -4.81 16.38
N PHE A 311 -9.24 -4.30 15.28
CA PHE A 311 -10.43 -3.45 15.18
C PHE A 311 -11.34 -3.96 14.05
N TYR A 312 -12.50 -3.33 13.87
CA TYR A 312 -13.63 -3.88 13.10
C TYR A 312 -13.25 -4.52 11.76
N ASN A 313 -12.41 -3.87 10.96
CA ASN A 313 -12.04 -4.30 9.61
C ASN A 313 -10.52 -4.37 9.38
N GLY A 314 -9.72 -4.53 10.45
CA GLY A 314 -8.27 -4.61 10.31
C GLY A 314 -7.52 -4.79 11.62
N ALA A 315 -6.20 -4.73 11.54
CA ALA A 315 -5.34 -4.76 12.71
C ALA A 315 -4.15 -3.82 12.54
N LEU A 316 -3.67 -3.25 13.65
CA LEU A 316 -2.38 -2.57 13.72
C LEU A 316 -1.39 -3.45 14.49
N ILE A 317 -0.24 -3.73 13.88
CA ILE A 317 0.84 -4.51 14.50
C ILE A 317 2.08 -3.65 14.63
N LEU A 318 2.64 -3.62 15.83
CA LEU A 318 3.88 -2.91 16.12
C LEU A 318 4.67 -3.63 17.22
N PRO A 319 6.00 -3.40 17.28
CA PRO A 319 6.79 -3.85 18.42
C PRO A 319 6.23 -3.29 19.74
N GLU A 320 6.25 -4.13 20.79
CA GLU A 320 5.72 -3.74 22.11
C GLU A 320 6.45 -2.50 22.65
N ASP A 321 7.78 -2.46 22.55
CA ASP A 321 8.61 -1.33 22.97
C ASP A 321 8.30 -0.04 22.21
N VAL A 322 7.90 -0.12 20.95
CA VAL A 322 7.43 1.05 20.18
C VAL A 322 6.12 1.57 20.75
N ALA A 323 5.16 0.70 21.07
CA ALA A 323 3.87 1.11 21.64
C ALA A 323 4.03 1.78 23.01
N TYR A 324 4.82 1.17 23.91
CA TYR A 324 5.12 1.75 25.22
C TYR A 324 5.95 3.04 25.08
N GLY A 325 6.94 3.06 24.19
CA GLY A 325 7.75 4.24 23.92
C GLY A 325 6.93 5.42 23.37
N ALA A 326 6.01 5.17 22.46
CA ALA A 326 5.14 6.21 21.88
C ALA A 326 4.11 6.76 22.87
N SER A 327 3.60 5.89 23.77
CA SER A 327 2.61 6.25 24.79
C SER A 327 3.20 6.91 26.04
N GLY A 328 4.52 6.79 26.24
CA GLY A 328 5.18 7.15 27.49
C GLY A 328 4.84 6.22 28.66
N MET A 329 4.14 5.11 28.42
CA MET A 329 3.84 4.10 29.43
C MET A 329 5.10 3.27 29.75
N LYS A 330 5.21 2.78 30.99
CA LYS A 330 6.26 1.82 31.35
C LYS A 330 5.91 0.44 30.79
N ALA A 331 6.79 -0.14 29.99
CA ALA A 331 6.65 -1.52 29.52
C ALA A 331 6.61 -2.50 30.72
N PRO A 332 5.76 -3.54 30.68
CA PRO A 332 5.71 -4.55 31.72
C PRO A 332 7.06 -5.26 31.82
N GLU A 333 7.51 -5.52 33.05
CA GLU A 333 8.74 -6.27 33.28
C GLU A 333 8.52 -7.72 32.81
N VAL A 334 9.33 -8.16 31.85
CA VAL A 334 9.31 -9.56 31.41
C VAL A 334 9.85 -10.42 32.56
N PRO A 335 9.07 -11.36 33.11
CA PRO A 335 9.60 -12.28 34.09
C PRO A 335 10.74 -13.06 33.44
N ILE A 336 11.95 -12.97 33.99
CA ILE A 336 13.07 -13.79 33.55
C ILE A 336 12.67 -15.24 33.87
N SER A 337 12.34 -16.02 32.85
CA SER A 337 12.06 -17.45 33.03
C SER A 337 13.31 -18.10 33.61
N LYS A 338 13.19 -18.66 34.82
CA LYS A 338 14.25 -19.41 35.49
C LYS A 338 14.53 -20.74 34.82
#